data_AF-A0A969LHI1-F1
#
_entry.id   AF-A0A969LHI1-F1
#
_cell.length_a   1.000
_cell.length_b   1.000
_cell.length_c   1.000
_cell.angle_alpha   90.00
_cell.angle_beta   90.00
_cell.angle_gamma   90.00
#
_symmetry.space_group_name_H-M   'P 1'
#
loop_
_entity.id
_entity.type
_entity.pdbx_description
1 polymer ?
#
loop_
_entity_poly.entity_id
_entity_poly.type
_entity_poly.pdbx_seq_one_letter_code
_entity_poly.pdbx_strand_id
1 'polypeptide(L)' 'MLDLIIRGGEVVTPHGVGRHDVAIAGETIAAVTRRRRAGRGRQRIA' A
#
# COMPACT_ATOMS: atom_id res chain seq x y z
N MET A 1 2.76 15.82 -3.28
CA MET A 1 3.22 15.18 -2.02
C MET A 1 2.09 14.28 -1.53
N LEU A 2 2.40 13.17 -0.83
CA LEU A 2 1.39 12.28 -0.24
C LEU A 2 1.31 12.55 1.26
N ASP A 3 0.11 12.42 1.83
CA ASP A 3 -0.14 12.70 3.25
C ASP A 3 -0.10 11.41 4.07
N LEU A 4 -0.71 10.35 3.54
CA LEU A 4 -0.83 9.04 4.19
C LEU A 4 -0.69 7.92 3.18
N ILE A 5 -0.04 6.83 3.59
CA ILE A 5 -0.04 5.57 2.86
C ILE A 5 -0.51 4.45 3.78
N ILE A 6 -1.63 3.81 3.43
CA ILE A 6 -2.10 2.58 4.08
C ILE A 6 -1.41 1.41 3.39
N ARG A 7 -0.62 0.65 4.15
CA ARG A 7 0.23 -0.43 3.60
C ARG A 7 -0.42 -1.79 3.78
N GLY A 8 -0.62 -2.50 2.68
CA GLY A 8 -0.91 -3.92 2.67
C GLY A 8 -2.23 -4.36 3.29
N GLY A 9 -3.19 -3.46 3.32
CA GLY A 9 -4.57 -3.77 3.65
C GLY A 9 -5.23 -4.61 2.55
N GLU A 10 -6.33 -5.26 2.91
CA GLU A 10 -7.27 -5.82 1.94
C GLU A 10 -8.19 -4.70 1.47
N VAL A 11 -8.24 -4.48 0.16
CA VAL A 11 -9.01 -3.41 -0.47
C VAL A 11 -10.07 -4.05 -1.35
N VAL A 12 -11.32 -3.62 -1.15
CA VAL A 12 -12.50 -4.06 -1.89
C VAL A 12 -12.89 -2.97 -2.87
N THR A 13 -13.00 -3.31 -4.14
CA THR A 13 -13.45 -2.39 -5.21
C THR A 13 -14.43 -3.12 -6.14
N PRO A 14 -15.20 -2.40 -6.98
CA PRO A 14 -16.04 -3.04 -8.00
C PRO A 14 -15.27 -3.95 -8.98
N HIS A 15 -13.96 -3.76 -9.13
CA HIS A 15 -13.10 -4.55 -10.01
C HIS A 15 -12.51 -5.79 -9.32
N GLY A 16 -12.83 -6.03 -8.04
CA GLY A 16 -12.37 -7.16 -7.26
C GLY A 16 -11.73 -6.77 -5.91
N VAL A 17 -11.25 -7.80 -5.21
CA VAL A 17 -10.67 -7.72 -3.87
C VAL A 17 -9.21 -8.17 -3.89
N GLY A 18 -8.33 -7.44 -3.19
CA GLY A 18 -6.92 -7.81 -3.14
C GLY A 18 -6.09 -7.05 -2.11
N ARG A 19 -4.81 -7.45 -1.97
CA ARG A 19 -3.85 -6.73 -1.12
C ARG A 19 -3.21 -5.56 -1.86
N HIS A 20 -3.48 -4.36 -1.36
CA HIS A 20 -3.04 -3.13 -1.98
C HIS A 20 -2.39 -2.18 -0.97
N ASP A 21 -1.57 -1.29 -1.52
CA ASP A 21 -1.20 -0.06 -0.83
C ASP A 21 -2.09 1.06 -1.37
N VAL A 22 -2.60 1.91 -0.49
CA VAL A 22 -3.48 3.05 -0.82
C VAL A 22 -2.79 4.34 -0.41
N ALA A 23 -2.63 5.25 -1.36
CA ALA A 23 -2.02 6.56 -1.14
C ALA A 23 -3.10 7.66 -1.11
N ILE A 24 -3.02 8.54 -0.13
CA ILE A 24 -3.95 9.65 0.08
C ILE A 24 -3.21 10.98 -0.09
N ALA A 25 -3.84 11.92 -0.80
CA ALA A 25 -3.40 13.30 -0.93
C ALA A 25 -4.62 14.24 -0.91
N GLY A 26 -4.62 15.21 0.00
CA GLY A 26 -5.69 16.22 0.11
C GLY A 26 -7.08 15.60 0.16
N GLU A 27 -7.26 14.56 0.99
CA GLU A 27 -8.52 13.82 1.19
C GLU A 27 -8.96 12.94 0.00
N THR A 28 -8.16 12.90 -1.07
CA THR A 28 -8.43 12.08 -2.26
C THR A 28 -7.60 10.80 -2.26
N ILE A 29 -8.20 9.68 -2.67
CA ILE A 29 -7.46 8.46 -3.01
C ILE A 29 -6.68 8.74 -4.30
N ALA A 30 -5.40 9.09 -4.15
CA ALA A 30 -4.54 9.46 -5.27
C ALA A 30 -4.04 8.24 -6.05
N ALA A 31 -3.88 7.09 -5.39
CA ALA A 31 -3.48 5.84 -6.05
C ALA A 31 -3.87 4.59 -5.25
N VAL A 32 -4.18 3.52 -5.98
CA VAL A 32 -4.31 2.16 -5.46
C VAL A 32 -3.34 1.28 -6.25
N THR A 33 -2.37 0.67 -5.56
CA THR A 33 -1.33 -0.14 -6.21
C THR A 33 -1.20 -1.51 -5.58
N ARG A 34 -0.77 -2.51 -6.35
CA ARG A 34 -0.52 -3.84 -5.82
C ARG A 34 0.61 -3.78 -4.81
N ARG A 35 0.38 -4.35 -3.63
CA ARG A 35 1.44 -4.42 -2.63
C ARG A 35 2.57 -5.31 -3.11
N ARG A 36 3.78 -4.76 -3.19
CA ARG A 36 4.99 -5.55 -3.38
C ARG A 36 5.31 -6.32 -2.10
N ARG A 37 5.53 -7.64 -2.18
CA ARG A 37 6.10 -8.40 -1.06
C ARG A 37 7.49 -7.82 -0.76
N ALA A 38 7.71 -7.36 0.46
CA ALA A 38 9.06 -7.09 0.93
C ALA A 38 9.78 -8.44 1.03
N GLY A 39 10.86 -8.61 0.25
CA GLY A 39 11.79 -9.73 0.45
C GLY A 39 12.31 -9.68 1.88
N ARG A 40 12.46 -10.85 2.51
CA ARG A 40 12.87 -10.99 3.91
C ARG A 40 14.33 -10.54 4.06
N GLY A 41 14.55 -9.23 4.20
CA GLY A 41 15.84 -8.65 4.53
C GLY A 41 16.19 -9.00 5.97
N ARG A 42 17.12 -9.93 6.16
CA ARG A 42 17.81 -10.09 7.45
C ARG A 42 18.60 -8.82 7.68
N GLN A 43 18.05 -7.88 8.44
CA GLN A 43 18.80 -6.74 8.95
C GLN A 43 19.69 -7.29 10.07
N ARG A 44 20.87 -7.80 9.70
CA ARG A 44 21.97 -8.02 10.64
C ARG A 44 22.52 -6.63 10.94
N ILE A 45 22.22 -6.16 12.14
CA ILE A 45 22.91 -5.03 12.74
C ILE A 45 24.30 -5.59 13.11
N ALA A 46 25.33 -5.03 12.49
CA ALA A 46 26.73 -5.24 12.87
C ALA A 46 27.10 -4.20 13.93
#